data_AF-A0A1J3IBU3-F1
#
_entry.id   AF-A0A1J3IBU3-F1
#
_cell.length_a   1.000
_cell.length_b   1.000
_cell.length_c   1.000
_cell.angle_alpha   90.00
_cell.angle_beta   90.00
_cell.angle_gamma   90.00
#
_symmetry.space_group_name_H-M   'P 1'
#
loop_
_entity.id
_entity.type
_entity.pdbx_description
1 polymer ?
#
loop_
_entity_poly.entity_id
_entity_poly.type
_entity_poly.pdbx_seq_one_letter_code
_entity_poly.pdbx_strand_id
1 'polypeptide(L)'
;NPFYVAGNSYSGLVIPAIVQEISNGNYICCEPQINLQGYVLGNPVTDGDLDGNSRIPFAHGKALISNELYVSMKRSCGGIYFSVFPLNTECLKLVQEFKKCVFKINEELVLGSNCDPTSPNCFTYRHSLSEYWANNESVRRALKVAKGTRGKWKRCDYSVRCTQDIKSSIPYHM
;
A
#
# COMPACT_ATOMS: atom_id res chain seq x y z
N ASN A 1 -3.89 -28.09 -9.52
CA ASN A 1 -4.51 -26.90 -10.15
C ASN A 1 -3.48 -25.81 -10.33
N PRO A 2 -3.48 -25.06 -11.45
CA PRO A 2 -2.73 -23.82 -11.58
C PRO A 2 -2.92 -22.93 -10.35
N PHE A 3 -1.83 -22.44 -9.77
CA PHE A 3 -1.84 -21.64 -8.55
C PHE A 3 -1.21 -20.26 -8.82
N TYR A 4 -1.92 -19.21 -8.40
CA TYR A 4 -1.46 -17.83 -8.51
C TYR A 4 -1.59 -17.16 -7.14
N VAL A 5 -0.62 -16.31 -6.81
CA VAL A 5 -0.70 -15.44 -5.62
C VAL A 5 -1.04 -14.04 -6.09
N ALA A 6 -2.03 -13.38 -5.49
CA ALA A 6 -2.37 -12.01 -5.86
C ALA A 6 -2.63 -11.15 -4.64
N GLY A 7 -2.34 -9.86 -4.75
CA GLY A 7 -2.61 -8.90 -3.70
C GLY A 7 -2.35 -7.48 -4.14
N ASN A 8 -2.62 -6.55 -3.24
CA ASN A 8 -2.50 -5.12 -3.50
C ASN A 8 -1.82 -4.38 -2.34
N SER A 9 -1.42 -3.14 -2.60
CA SER A 9 -0.85 -2.25 -1.58
C SER A 9 0.35 -2.90 -0.88
N TYR A 10 0.35 -2.97 0.46
CA TYR A 10 1.43 -3.55 1.27
C TYR A 10 1.77 -5.01 0.91
N SER A 11 0.86 -5.74 0.27
CA SER A 11 1.12 -7.10 -0.22
C SER A 11 2.26 -7.16 -1.24
N GLY A 12 2.63 -6.04 -1.86
CA GLY A 12 3.80 -5.95 -2.73
C GLY A 12 5.12 -6.28 -2.03
N LEU A 13 5.20 -6.10 -0.70
CA LEU A 13 6.36 -6.52 0.08
C LEU A 13 6.38 -8.01 0.38
N VAL A 14 5.21 -8.57 0.71
CA VAL A 14 5.11 -9.92 1.28
C VAL A 14 4.96 -10.99 0.19
N ILE A 15 4.18 -10.72 -0.86
CA ILE A 15 3.89 -11.70 -1.91
C ILE A 15 5.15 -12.16 -2.64
N PRO A 16 6.08 -11.29 -3.08
CA PRO A 16 7.30 -11.73 -3.75
C PRO A 16 8.11 -12.70 -2.88
N ALA A 17 8.25 -12.41 -1.58
CA ALA A 17 8.92 -13.31 -0.64
C ALA A 17 8.18 -14.65 -0.49
N ILE A 18 6.84 -14.64 -0.34
CA ILE A 18 6.04 -15.88 -0.29
C ILE A 18 6.23 -16.72 -1.56
N VAL A 19 6.18 -16.08 -2.73
CA VAL A 19 6.32 -16.75 -4.03
C VAL A 19 7.71 -17.36 -4.17
N GLN A 20 8.76 -16.65 -3.72
CA GLN A 20 10.12 -17.17 -3.68
C GLN A 20 10.21 -18.43 -2.81
N GLU A 21 9.61 -18.41 -1.61
CA GLU A 21 9.60 -19.57 -0.72
C GLU A 21 8.84 -20.77 -1.29
N ILE A 22 7.70 -20.52 -1.97
CA ILE A 22 6.99 -21.59 -2.69
C ILE A 22 7.86 -22.19 -3.79
N SER A 23 8.56 -21.34 -4.56
CA SER A 23 9.47 -21.77 -5.63
C SER A 23 10.63 -22.59 -5.08
N ASN A 24 11.28 -22.13 -4.01
CA ASN A 24 12.37 -22.82 -3.33
C ASN A 24 11.91 -24.18 -2.78
N GLY A 25 10.74 -24.21 -2.13
CA GLY A 25 10.15 -25.45 -1.60
C GLY A 25 9.86 -26.46 -2.71
N ASN A 26 9.30 -26.01 -3.83
CA ASN A 26 9.07 -26.87 -5.00
C ASN A 26 10.37 -27.43 -5.60
N TYR A 27 11.47 -26.68 -5.51
CA TYR A 27 12.79 -27.08 -6.03
C TYR A 27 13.50 -28.12 -5.14
N ILE A 28 13.48 -27.91 -3.81
CA ILE A 28 14.29 -28.70 -2.87
C ILE A 28 13.78 -30.14 -2.73
N CYS A 29 12.47 -30.34 -2.60
CA CYS A 29 11.76 -31.63 -2.64
C CYS A 29 10.40 -31.50 -1.93
N CYS A 30 9.52 -32.42 -2.33
CA CYS A 30 8.55 -33.12 -1.50
C CYS A 30 7.10 -32.66 -1.68
N GLU A 31 6.21 -33.65 -1.76
CA GLU A 31 4.78 -33.43 -1.89
C GLU A 31 4.19 -32.79 -0.62
N PRO A 32 3.17 -31.90 -0.75
CA PRO A 32 2.53 -31.54 -2.01
C PRO A 32 3.26 -30.41 -2.76
N GLN A 33 3.56 -30.64 -4.05
CA GLN A 33 4.04 -29.56 -4.91
C GLN A 33 2.93 -28.55 -5.18
N ILE A 34 3.25 -27.25 -5.12
CA ILE A 34 2.33 -26.19 -5.50
C ILE A 34 2.58 -25.88 -6.97
N ASN A 35 1.58 -26.08 -7.83
CA ASN A 35 1.68 -25.76 -9.26
C ASN A 35 1.62 -24.22 -9.51
N LEU A 36 2.63 -23.52 -8.99
CA LEU A 36 2.79 -22.08 -9.04
C LEU A 36 3.00 -21.63 -10.49
N GLN A 37 2.11 -20.77 -10.98
CA GLN A 37 2.16 -20.21 -12.33
C GLN A 37 2.60 -18.75 -12.36
N GLY A 38 2.54 -18.07 -11.22
CA GLY A 38 2.97 -16.68 -11.09
C GLY A 38 2.21 -15.93 -10.01
N TYR A 39 2.37 -14.62 -10.01
CA TYR A 39 1.70 -13.73 -9.07
C TYR A 39 1.36 -12.38 -9.70
N VAL A 40 0.40 -11.68 -9.10
CA VAL A 40 -0.08 -10.38 -9.58
C VAL A 40 -0.15 -9.38 -8.43
N LEU A 41 0.43 -8.20 -8.65
CA LEU A 41 0.43 -7.12 -7.67
C LEU A 41 -0.34 -5.91 -8.22
N GLY A 42 -1.37 -5.47 -7.49
CA GLY A 42 -2.13 -4.26 -7.79
C GLY A 42 -1.67 -3.08 -6.94
N ASN A 43 -1.16 -2.01 -7.58
CA ASN A 43 -0.65 -0.82 -6.89
C ASN A 43 0.21 -1.17 -5.65
N PRO A 44 1.26 -2.00 -5.81
CA PRO A 44 2.06 -2.47 -4.69
C PRO A 44 2.89 -1.36 -4.07
N VAL A 45 3.21 -1.53 -2.78
CA VAL A 45 4.47 -1.01 -2.22
C VAL A 45 5.54 -2.04 -2.53
N THR A 46 6.64 -1.63 -3.14
CA THR A 46 7.80 -2.49 -3.44
C THR A 46 9.06 -2.00 -2.74
N ASP A 47 9.24 -0.69 -2.60
CA ASP A 47 10.36 -0.09 -1.89
C ASP A 47 9.92 1.29 -1.36
N GLY A 48 9.94 1.45 -0.03
CA GLY A 48 9.38 2.65 0.60
C GLY A 48 10.05 3.96 0.17
N ASP A 49 11.36 3.93 -0.06
CA ASP A 49 12.10 5.13 -0.48
C ASP A 49 11.83 5.44 -1.96
N LEU A 50 11.89 4.45 -2.84
CA LEU A 50 11.61 4.64 -4.26
C LEU A 50 10.15 5.06 -4.49
N ASP A 51 9.20 4.36 -3.88
CA ASP A 51 7.77 4.63 -3.99
C ASP A 51 7.46 6.01 -3.41
N GLY A 52 8.02 6.35 -2.25
CA GLY A 52 7.85 7.66 -1.61
C GLY A 52 8.39 8.80 -2.46
N ASN A 53 9.59 8.65 -3.01
CA ASN A 53 10.23 9.66 -3.86
C ASN A 53 9.51 9.85 -5.20
N SER A 54 8.86 8.81 -5.73
CA SER A 54 8.09 8.88 -6.99
C SER A 54 6.86 9.79 -6.93
N ARG A 55 6.36 10.11 -5.73
CA ARG A 55 5.16 10.94 -5.53
C ARG A 55 5.32 12.35 -6.09
N ILE A 56 6.50 12.95 -5.98
CA ILE A 56 6.79 14.31 -6.45
C ILE A 56 6.73 14.41 -7.99
N PRO A 57 7.50 13.61 -8.77
CA PRO A 57 7.40 13.65 -10.22
C PRO A 57 6.02 13.22 -10.74
N PHE A 58 5.32 12.30 -10.04
CA PHE A 58 3.93 11.97 -10.36
C PHE A 58 3.02 13.20 -10.22
N ALA A 59 3.10 13.91 -9.10
CA ALA A 59 2.29 15.09 -8.85
C ALA A 59 2.54 16.21 -9.87
N HIS A 60 3.80 16.43 -10.26
CA HIS A 60 4.15 17.36 -11.33
C HIS A 60 3.56 16.92 -12.67
N GLY A 61 3.71 15.64 -13.05
CA GLY A 61 3.15 15.07 -14.27
C GLY A 61 1.61 15.07 -14.32
N LYS A 62 0.94 15.28 -13.18
CA LYS A 62 -0.51 15.46 -13.06
C LYS A 62 -0.94 16.90 -12.80
N ALA A 63 -0.02 17.86 -12.95
CA ALA A 63 -0.26 19.29 -12.71
C ALA A 63 -0.83 19.61 -11.31
N LEU A 64 -0.51 18.78 -10.30
CA LEU A 64 -0.90 19.02 -8.91
C LEU A 64 0.02 20.01 -8.20
N ILE A 65 1.20 20.25 -8.76
CA ILE A 65 2.18 21.24 -8.30
C ILE A 65 2.72 22.03 -9.48
N SER A 66 3.20 23.24 -9.20
CA SER A 66 3.76 24.11 -10.23
C SER A 66 5.13 23.61 -10.70
N ASN A 67 5.54 24.05 -11.90
CA ASN A 67 6.85 23.72 -12.43
C ASN A 67 7.99 24.34 -11.60
N GLU A 68 7.78 25.54 -11.06
CA GLU A 68 8.73 26.23 -10.19
C GLU A 68 8.98 25.43 -8.92
N LEU A 69 7.92 24.94 -8.26
CA LEU A 69 8.05 24.12 -7.06
C LEU A 69 8.80 22.81 -7.38
N TYR A 70 8.43 22.13 -8.46
CA TYR A 70 9.10 20.89 -8.87
C TYR A 70 10.60 21.09 -9.16
N VAL A 71 10.98 22.12 -9.89
CA VAL A 71 12.39 22.43 -10.20
C VAL A 71 13.17 22.77 -8.93
N SER A 72 12.60 23.58 -8.03
CA SER A 72 13.20 23.90 -6.73
C SER A 72 13.41 22.64 -5.87
N MET A 73 12.41 21.77 -5.79
CA MET A 73 12.51 20.49 -5.07
C MET A 73 13.60 19.61 -5.66
N LYS A 74 13.65 19.44 -6.98
CA LYS A 74 14.66 18.62 -7.65
C LYS A 74 16.08 19.12 -7.35
N ARG A 75 16.28 20.44 -7.35
CA ARG A 75 17.57 21.08 -7.06
C ARG A 75 17.97 20.94 -5.59
N SER A 76 17.07 21.24 -4.66
CA SER A 76 17.39 21.29 -3.22
C SER A 76 17.43 19.89 -2.57
N CYS A 77 16.57 18.98 -3.02
CA CYS A 77 16.44 17.64 -2.43
C CYS A 77 17.27 16.56 -3.14
N GLY A 78 17.81 16.82 -4.34
CA GLY A 78 18.62 15.84 -5.08
C GLY A 78 17.89 14.54 -5.42
N GLY A 79 16.55 14.57 -5.52
CA GLY A 79 15.72 13.39 -5.76
C GLY A 79 15.27 12.62 -4.51
N ILE A 80 15.72 13.03 -3.32
CA ILE A 80 15.35 12.41 -2.04
C ILE A 80 14.37 13.32 -1.31
N TYR A 81 13.07 13.03 -1.47
CA TYR A 81 11.95 13.81 -0.92
C TYR A 81 11.25 13.12 0.27
N PHE A 82 11.35 11.79 0.35
CA PHE A 82 10.67 10.99 1.38
C PHE A 82 11.48 10.94 2.68
N SER A 83 12.73 10.47 2.59
CA SER A 83 13.67 10.33 3.70
C SER A 83 14.67 11.50 3.71
N VAL A 84 14.17 12.73 3.81
CA VAL A 84 14.99 13.96 3.73
C VAL A 84 15.96 14.06 4.91
N PHE A 85 17.22 14.37 4.63
CA PHE A 85 18.22 14.61 5.66
C PHE A 85 17.82 15.79 6.56
N PRO A 86 17.79 15.65 7.91
CA PRO A 86 17.27 16.68 8.80
C PRO A 86 17.95 18.06 8.71
N LEU A 87 19.22 18.12 8.30
CA LEU A 87 19.95 19.38 8.15
C LEU A 87 19.64 20.10 6.82
N ASN A 88 19.01 19.43 5.86
CA ASN A 88 18.57 20.06 4.61
C ASN A 88 17.24 20.80 4.84
N THR A 89 17.32 21.92 5.57
CA THR A 89 16.16 22.73 5.96
C THR A 89 15.42 23.34 4.77
N GLU A 90 16.13 23.59 3.66
CA GLU A 90 15.51 24.09 2.43
C GLU A 90 14.61 23.03 1.79
N CYS A 91 15.14 21.81 1.58
CA CYS A 91 14.33 20.70 1.07
C CYS A 91 13.14 20.39 1.98
N LEU A 92 13.34 20.37 3.30
CA LEU A 92 12.25 20.15 4.25
C LEU A 92 11.12 21.17 4.09
N LYS A 93 11.45 22.46 3.89
CA LYS A 93 10.43 23.51 3.64
C LYS A 93 9.67 23.26 2.34
N LEU A 94 10.38 22.90 1.27
CA LEU A 94 9.76 22.60 -0.02
C LEU A 94 8.87 21.36 0.03
N VAL A 95 9.26 20.32 0.76
CA VAL A 95 8.41 19.13 1.00
C VAL A 95 7.16 19.49 1.80
N GLN A 96 7.26 20.40 2.76
CA GLN A 96 6.07 20.90 3.47
C GLN A 96 5.15 21.72 2.56
N GLU A 97 5.70 22.51 1.64
CA GLU A 97 4.94 23.22 0.62
C GLU A 97 4.21 22.25 -0.31
N PHE A 98 4.91 21.23 -0.82
CA PHE A 98 4.30 20.14 -1.58
C PHE A 98 3.11 19.50 -0.83
N LYS A 99 3.29 19.15 0.44
CA LYS A 99 2.22 18.55 1.26
C LYS A 99 1.00 19.46 1.35
N LYS A 100 1.19 20.79 1.43
CA LYS A 100 0.09 21.76 1.40
C LYS A 100 -0.59 21.83 0.04
N CYS A 101 0.10 21.63 -1.08
CA CYS A 101 -0.56 21.58 -2.39
C CYS A 101 -1.48 20.36 -2.52
N VAL A 102 -1.05 19.20 -2.01
CA VAL A 102 -1.76 17.93 -2.21
C VAL A 102 -2.66 17.52 -1.05
N PHE A 103 -2.79 18.30 0.02
CA PHE A 103 -3.47 17.85 1.26
C PHE A 103 -4.94 17.46 1.09
N LYS A 104 -5.65 18.05 0.11
CA LYS A 104 -7.06 17.73 -0.18
C LYS A 104 -7.21 16.63 -1.21
N ILE A 105 -6.12 16.18 -1.82
CA ILE A 105 -6.16 15.10 -2.81
C ILE A 105 -6.30 13.78 -2.08
N ASN A 106 -7.16 12.91 -2.61
CA ASN A 106 -7.26 11.54 -2.14
C ASN A 106 -6.08 10.73 -2.72
N GLU A 107 -5.19 10.24 -1.85
CA GLU A 107 -4.01 9.46 -2.25
C GLU A 107 -4.37 8.14 -2.95
N GLU A 108 -5.51 7.52 -2.63
CA GLU A 108 -5.95 6.28 -3.27
C GLU A 108 -6.55 6.53 -4.66
N LEU A 109 -7.12 7.72 -4.87
CA LEU A 109 -7.81 8.08 -6.11
C LEU A 109 -7.76 9.59 -6.33
N VAL A 110 -6.79 10.07 -7.11
CA VAL A 110 -6.55 11.51 -7.34
C VAL A 110 -7.75 12.25 -7.93
N LEU A 111 -8.57 11.56 -8.75
CA LEU A 111 -9.80 12.13 -9.33
C LEU A 111 -10.99 12.10 -8.36
N GLY A 112 -10.86 11.41 -7.23
CA GLY A 112 -11.89 11.28 -6.21
C GLY A 112 -11.91 12.49 -5.27
N SER A 113 -13.09 12.83 -4.76
CA SER A 113 -13.20 13.79 -3.68
C SER A 113 -12.68 13.19 -2.37
N ASN A 114 -11.97 13.99 -1.59
CA ASN A 114 -11.70 13.69 -0.20
C ASN A 114 -12.96 14.05 0.60
N CYS A 115 -13.81 13.05 0.84
CA CYS A 115 -15.14 13.19 1.41
C CYS A 115 -15.23 12.51 2.78
N ASP A 116 -16.27 12.84 3.54
CA ASP A 116 -16.58 12.17 4.79
C ASP A 116 -16.85 10.66 4.52
N PRO A 117 -16.08 9.74 5.12
CA PRO A 117 -16.23 8.30 4.91
C PRO A 117 -17.57 7.73 5.41
N THR A 118 -18.34 8.51 6.16
CA THR A 118 -19.71 8.16 6.57
C THR A 118 -20.77 8.56 5.54
N SER A 119 -20.42 9.42 4.58
CA SER A 119 -21.33 9.86 3.53
C SER A 119 -21.56 8.76 2.50
N PRO A 120 -22.81 8.38 2.17
CA PRO A 120 -23.10 7.32 1.21
C PRO A 120 -22.53 7.56 -0.20
N ASN A 121 -22.33 8.81 -0.59
CA ASN A 121 -21.76 9.18 -1.88
C ASN A 121 -20.23 9.15 -1.89
N CYS A 122 -19.60 8.92 -0.73
CA CYS A 122 -18.16 8.84 -0.62
C CYS A 122 -17.65 7.46 -1.03
N PHE A 123 -16.59 7.42 -1.84
CA PHE A 123 -16.00 6.16 -2.30
C PHE A 123 -15.60 5.23 -1.15
N THR A 124 -15.13 5.79 -0.04
CA THR A 124 -14.69 5.04 1.14
C THR A 124 -15.84 4.52 1.99
N TYR A 125 -17.09 4.94 1.77
CA TYR A 125 -18.28 4.45 2.50
C TYR A 125 -18.47 2.94 2.37
N ARG A 126 -18.09 2.38 1.22
CA ARG A 126 -18.09 0.93 0.99
C ARG A 126 -17.27 0.16 2.03
N HIS A 127 -16.22 0.77 2.59
CA HIS A 127 -15.41 0.15 3.65
C HIS A 127 -16.23 -0.05 4.92
N SER A 128 -17.05 0.94 5.29
CA SER A 128 -17.98 0.87 6.41
C SER A 128 -19.04 -0.21 6.18
N LEU A 129 -19.61 -0.28 4.96
CA LEU A 129 -20.57 -1.33 4.60
C LEU A 129 -19.97 -2.74 4.74
N SER A 130 -18.72 -2.93 4.31
CA SER A 130 -18.01 -4.21 4.50
C SER A 130 -17.86 -4.56 5.98
N GLU A 131 -17.56 -3.59 6.84
CA GLU A 131 -17.49 -3.83 8.29
C GLU A 131 -18.85 -4.18 8.90
N TYR A 132 -19.92 -3.50 8.50
CA TYR A 132 -21.28 -3.84 8.94
C TYR A 132 -21.66 -5.26 8.52
N TRP A 133 -21.41 -5.61 7.26
CA TRP A 133 -21.71 -6.93 6.72
C TRP A 133 -20.89 -8.03 7.41
N ALA A 134 -19.56 -7.86 7.52
CA ALA A 134 -18.67 -8.86 8.11
C ALA A 134 -18.91 -9.08 9.62
N ASN A 135 -19.51 -8.10 10.30
CA ASN A 135 -19.86 -8.20 11.71
C ASN A 135 -21.29 -8.68 11.98
N ASN A 136 -22.12 -8.85 10.96
CA ASN A 136 -23.46 -9.42 11.12
C ASN A 136 -23.37 -10.88 11.62
N GLU A 137 -24.13 -11.25 12.64
CA GLU A 137 -24.04 -12.58 13.26
C GLU A 137 -24.38 -13.72 12.29
N SER A 138 -25.38 -13.53 11.43
CA SER A 138 -25.77 -14.52 10.43
C SER A 138 -24.66 -14.71 9.40
N VAL A 139 -24.01 -13.62 8.98
CA VAL A 139 -22.83 -13.67 8.09
C VAL A 139 -21.67 -14.39 8.77
N ARG A 140 -21.33 -14.04 10.01
CA ARG A 140 -20.26 -14.70 10.77
C ARG A 140 -20.52 -16.19 10.95
N ARG A 141 -21.76 -16.59 11.21
CA ARG A 141 -22.16 -18.00 11.30
C ARG A 141 -21.99 -18.72 9.95
N ALA A 142 -22.44 -18.10 8.86
CA ALA A 142 -22.29 -18.65 7.51
C ALA A 142 -20.81 -18.81 7.11
N LEU A 143 -19.95 -17.85 7.49
CA LEU A 143 -18.50 -17.89 7.31
C LEU A 143 -17.77 -18.78 8.34
N LYS A 144 -18.51 -19.44 9.23
CA LYS A 144 -17.97 -20.34 10.28
C LYS A 144 -16.95 -19.66 11.19
N VAL A 145 -17.13 -18.38 11.49
CA VAL A 145 -16.29 -17.64 12.44
C VAL A 145 -16.58 -18.16 13.85
N ALA A 146 -15.59 -18.79 14.49
CA ALA A 146 -15.73 -19.38 15.82
C ALA A 146 -16.10 -18.32 16.88
N LYS A 147 -17.20 -18.55 17.60
CA LYS A 147 -17.73 -17.62 18.62
C LYS A 147 -16.70 -17.44 19.74
N GLY A 148 -16.45 -16.18 20.15
CA GLY A 148 -15.51 -15.85 21.23
C GLY A 148 -14.02 -15.81 20.84
N THR A 149 -13.64 -16.28 19.64
CA THR A 149 -12.21 -16.33 19.23
C THR A 149 -11.67 -15.00 18.67
N ARG A 150 -12.56 -14.15 18.16
CA ARG A 150 -12.25 -12.86 17.54
C ARG A 150 -13.32 -11.85 17.91
N GLY A 151 -12.90 -10.62 18.24
CA GLY A 151 -13.79 -9.48 18.45
C GLY A 151 -14.50 -9.03 17.18
N LYS A 152 -14.87 -7.74 17.14
CA LYS A 152 -15.38 -7.13 15.90
C LYS A 152 -14.30 -7.18 14.82
N TRP A 153 -14.68 -7.66 13.64
CA TRP A 153 -13.85 -7.59 12.45
C TRP A 153 -13.65 -6.12 12.08
N LYS A 154 -12.42 -5.77 11.72
CA LYS A 154 -12.02 -4.44 11.24
C LYS A 154 -11.35 -4.63 9.90
N ARG A 155 -11.60 -3.74 8.93
CA ARG A 155 -11.01 -3.86 7.60
C ARG A 155 -9.48 -3.72 7.63
N CYS A 156 -8.98 -2.75 8.40
CA CYS A 156 -7.56 -2.54 8.63
C CYS A 156 -7.31 -2.44 10.13
N ASP A 157 -6.54 -3.38 10.67
CA ASP A 157 -6.12 -3.36 12.07
C ASP A 157 -4.67 -2.89 12.17
N TYR A 158 -4.49 -1.59 12.41
CA TYR A 158 -3.19 -0.95 12.59
C TYR A 158 -2.52 -1.29 13.93
N SER A 159 -3.21 -2.03 14.83
CA SER A 159 -2.60 -2.52 16.06
C SER A 159 -1.81 -3.82 15.85
N VAL A 160 -2.00 -4.49 14.71
CA VAL A 160 -1.22 -5.67 14.35
C VAL A 160 0.24 -5.25 14.18
N ARG A 161 1.08 -5.73 15.09
CA ARG A 161 2.53 -5.55 15.01
C ARG A 161 3.08 -6.53 13.98
N CYS A 162 3.07 -6.14 12.72
CA CYS A 162 3.90 -6.80 11.71
C CYS A 162 5.34 -6.36 11.93
N THR A 163 6.27 -7.31 12.08
CA THR A 163 7.69 -7.00 11.99
C THR A 163 7.97 -6.54 10.55
N GLN A 164 8.46 -5.31 10.41
CA GLN A 164 8.74 -4.71 9.11
C GLN A 164 10.12 -5.17 8.62
N ASP A 165 10.24 -6.49 8.40
CA ASP A 165 11.54 -7.13 8.11
C ASP A 165 11.92 -7.00 6.63
N ILE A 166 10.93 -6.90 5.75
CA ILE A 166 11.13 -6.67 4.31
C ILE A 166 11.04 -5.18 4.03
N LYS A 167 12.18 -4.54 3.84
CA LYS A 167 12.26 -3.11 3.47
C LYS A 167 12.00 -2.87 1.99
N SER A 168 12.41 -3.83 1.16
CA SER A 168 12.32 -3.77 -0.30
C SER A 168 12.03 -5.17 -0.83
N SER A 169 11.03 -5.30 -1.70
CA SER A 169 10.72 -6.57 -2.36
C SER A 169 11.49 -6.78 -3.66
N ILE A 170 12.21 -5.76 -4.14
CA ILE A 170 12.96 -5.81 -5.41
C ILE A 170 13.82 -7.08 -5.56
N PRO A 171 14.59 -7.52 -4.54
CA PRO A 171 15.41 -8.73 -4.66
C PRO A 171 14.62 -10.02 -4.89
N TYR A 172 13.33 -10.07 -4.51
CA TYR A 172 12.46 -11.24 -4.66
C TYR A 172 11.69 -11.24 -5.98
N HIS A 173 11.83 -10.18 -6.79
CA HIS A 173 11.24 -10.10 -8.12
C HIS A 173 12.15 -10.67 -9.22
N MET A 174 13.42 -10.97 -8.90
CA MET A 174 14.48 -11.38 -9.84
C MET A 174 14.70 -12.88 -9.89
#